data_AF-A0A7C3ZH96-F1
#
_entry.id   AF-A0A7C3ZH96-F1
#
_cell.length_a   1.000
_cell.length_b   1.000
_cell.length_c   1.000
_cell.angle_alpha   90.00
_cell.angle_beta   90.00
_cell.angle_gamma   90.00
#
_symmetry.space_group_name_H-M   'P 1'
#
loop_
_entity.id
_entity.type
_entity.pdbx_description
1 polymer ?
#
loop_
_entity_poly.entity_id
_entity_poly.type
_entity_poly.pdbx_seq_one_letter_code
_entity_poly.pdbx_strand_id
1 'polypeptide(L)'
;MMDKLSLFTHLTNNPFTKKTLQSLTAYCSTCNKSRLEVALDYVLDYRSDACWKCRASAKVLRPVLERGAEAFNVTMEELREKFRDSYWRKGLASV
;
A
#
# COMPACT_ATOMS: atom_id res chain seq x y z
N MET A 1 12.54 5.41 -26.77
CA MET A 1 12.23 4.33 -25.80
C MET A 1 12.97 4.65 -24.53
N MET A 2 12.29 4.94 -23.42
CA MET A 2 12.96 5.16 -22.13
C MET A 2 13.50 3.83 -21.60
N ASP A 3 14.76 3.82 -21.16
CA ASP A 3 15.34 2.68 -20.45
C ASP A 3 14.74 2.54 -19.05
N LYS A 4 14.73 1.34 -18.47
CA LYS A 4 14.14 1.06 -17.14
C LYS A 4 14.77 1.91 -16.02
N LEU A 5 16.08 2.17 -16.09
CA LEU A 5 16.78 3.03 -15.11
C LEU A 5 16.32 4.48 -15.23
N SER A 6 16.16 4.99 -16.45
CA SER A 6 15.66 6.35 -16.70
C SER A 6 14.23 6.53 -16.20
N LEU A 7 13.35 5.53 -16.38
CA LEU A 7 11.99 5.54 -15.85
C LEU A 7 11.99 5.56 -14.32
N PHE A 8 12.78 4.69 -13.69
CA PHE A 8 12.87 4.63 -12.23
C PHE A 8 13.40 5.95 -11.65
N THR A 9 14.46 6.50 -12.23
CA THR A 9 15.05 7.78 -11.82
C THR A 9 14.05 8.92 -11.95
N HIS A 10 13.25 8.94 -13.02
CA HIS A 10 12.22 9.95 -13.21
C HIS A 10 11.10 9.81 -12.18
N LEU A 11 10.70 8.58 -11.86
CA LEU A 11 9.67 8.30 -10.85
C LEU A 11 10.13 8.67 -9.44
N THR A 12 11.37 8.34 -9.06
CA THR A 12 11.91 8.62 -7.72
C THR A 12 12.24 10.10 -7.52
N ASN A 13 12.69 10.80 -8.57
CA ASN A 13 12.93 12.24 -8.51
C ASN A 13 11.68 13.10 -8.73
N ASN A 14 10.52 12.49 -8.97
CA ASN A 14 9.27 13.22 -9.07
C ASN A 14 8.79 13.66 -7.66
N PRO A 15 8.63 14.97 -7.39
CA PRO A 15 8.25 15.48 -6.08
C PRO A 15 6.86 15.03 -5.65
N PHE A 16 5.95 14.81 -6.61
CA PHE A 16 4.61 14.29 -6.34
C PHE A 16 4.67 12.82 -5.90
N THR A 17 5.47 12.00 -6.58
CA THR A 17 5.72 10.60 -6.17
C THR A 17 6.31 10.56 -4.77
N LYS A 18 7.36 11.36 -4.51
CA LYS A 18 8.01 11.43 -3.19
C LYS A 18 7.03 11.82 -2.09
N LYS A 19 6.21 12.86 -2.31
CA LYS A 19 5.19 13.31 -1.35
C LYS A 19 4.11 12.26 -1.11
N THR A 20 3.73 11.52 -2.16
CA THR A 20 2.75 10.43 -2.06
C THR A 20 3.30 9.28 -1.21
N LEU A 21 4.54 8.85 -1.48
CA LEU A 21 5.21 7.81 -0.69
C LEU A 21 5.39 8.22 0.78
N GLN A 22 5.86 9.44 1.04
CA GLN A 22 5.97 9.98 2.39
C GLN A 22 4.61 10.04 3.11
N SER A 23 3.55 10.39 2.38
CA SER A 23 2.21 10.43 2.94
C SER A 23 1.70 9.03 3.30
N LEU A 24 1.99 8.02 2.48
CA LEU A 24 1.62 6.62 2.73
C LEU A 24 2.33 6.05 3.96
N THR A 25 3.61 6.36 4.16
CA THR A 25 4.39 5.80 5.29
C THR A 25 4.24 6.58 6.60
N ALA A 26 3.70 7.81 6.56
CA ALA A 26 3.51 8.62 7.76
C ALA A 26 2.55 7.98 8.78
N TYR A 27 2.83 8.21 10.07
CA TYR A 27 1.95 7.81 11.16
C TYR A 27 0.61 8.58 11.13
N CYS A 28 -0.48 7.88 11.45
CA CYS A 28 -1.81 8.47 11.60
C CYS A 28 -2.24 8.42 13.06
N SER A 29 -2.32 9.58 13.71
CA SER A 29 -2.78 9.71 15.10
C SER A 29 -4.25 9.30 15.30
N THR A 30 -5.11 9.44 14.28
CA THR A 30 -6.51 9.01 14.36
C THR A 30 -6.66 7.49 14.34
N CYS A 31 -5.82 6.79 13.56
CA CYS A 31 -5.93 5.35 13.35
C CYS A 31 -4.90 4.52 14.15
N ASN A 32 -3.98 5.20 14.85
CA ASN A 32 -2.90 4.65 15.67
C ASN A 32 -1.97 3.64 14.98
N LYS A 33 -1.72 3.84 13.68
CA LYS A 33 -0.82 3.04 12.83
C LYS A 33 -0.27 3.91 11.70
N SER A 34 0.73 3.43 10.95
CA SER A 34 1.11 4.08 9.68
C SER A 34 -0.07 4.07 8.70
N ARG A 35 -0.18 5.07 7.82
CA ARG A 35 -1.28 5.09 6.83
C ARG A 35 -1.22 3.87 5.90
N LEU A 36 -0.04 3.34 5.64
CA LEU A 36 0.18 2.14 4.85
C LEU A 36 -0.40 0.89 5.53
N GLU A 37 -0.13 0.69 6.83
CA GLU A 37 -0.72 -0.43 7.59
C GLU A 37 -2.25 -0.33 7.64
N VAL A 38 -2.79 0.87 7.89
CA VAL A 38 -4.24 1.08 7.91
C VAL A 38 -4.85 0.82 6.54
N ALA A 39 -4.21 1.30 5.47
CA ALA A 39 -4.65 1.08 4.11
C ALA A 39 -4.63 -0.41 3.75
N LEU A 40 -3.59 -1.14 4.15
CA LEU A 40 -3.47 -2.58 3.91
C LEU A 40 -4.55 -3.37 4.65
N ASP A 41 -4.75 -3.09 5.95
CA ASP A 41 -5.82 -3.69 6.74
C ASP A 41 -7.21 -3.39 6.12
N TYR A 42 -7.41 -2.17 5.59
CA TYR A 42 -8.67 -1.75 5.00
C TYR A 42 -8.92 -2.38 3.61
N VAL A 43 -7.90 -2.49 2.76
CA VAL A 43 -8.06 -3.11 1.42
C VAL A 43 -8.31 -4.61 1.52
N LEU A 44 -7.73 -5.27 2.53
CA LEU A 44 -7.89 -6.71 2.78
C LEU A 44 -9.06 -7.03 3.74
N ASP A 45 -9.92 -6.05 4.03
CA ASP A 45 -11.10 -6.18 4.91
C ASP A 45 -10.80 -6.72 6.32
N TYR A 46 -9.59 -6.51 6.84
CA TYR A 46 -9.23 -6.76 8.24
C TYR A 46 -9.59 -5.58 9.17
N ARG A 47 -10.14 -4.51 8.59
CA ARG A 47 -10.59 -3.30 9.27
C ARG A 47 -11.80 -2.75 8.53
N SER A 48 -12.87 -2.49 9.26
CA SER A 48 -14.13 -1.95 8.70
C SER A 48 -14.11 -0.44 8.47
N ASP A 49 -13.31 0.31 9.24
CA ASP A 49 -13.28 1.78 9.16
C ASP A 49 -11.87 2.38 9.33
N ALA A 50 -11.66 3.53 8.68
CA ALA A 50 -10.45 4.33 8.71
C ALA A 50 -10.78 5.81 8.45
N CYS A 51 -9.94 6.71 8.97
CA CYS A 51 -10.08 8.14 8.68
C CYS A 51 -9.94 8.42 7.17
N TRP A 52 -10.47 9.55 6.70
CA TRP A 52 -10.49 9.89 5.27
C TRP A 52 -9.10 9.86 4.60
N LYS A 53 -8.04 10.23 5.32
CA LYS A 53 -6.65 10.17 4.82
C LYS A 53 -6.22 8.73 4.56
N CYS A 54 -6.53 7.81 5.47
CA CYS A 54 -6.21 6.39 5.32
C CYS A 54 -7.09 5.71 4.26
N ARG A 55 -8.36 6.12 4.12
CA ARG A 55 -9.22 5.67 3.00
C ARG A 55 -8.67 6.13 1.65
N ALA A 56 -8.12 7.34 1.56
CA ALA A 56 -7.42 7.79 0.35
C ALA A 56 -6.16 6.96 0.08
N SER A 57 -5.36 6.65 1.11
CA SER A 57 -4.23 5.73 1.01
C SER A 57 -4.64 4.33 0.52
N ALA A 58 -5.76 3.80 0.99
CA ALA A 58 -6.30 2.51 0.52
C ALA A 58 -6.66 2.53 -0.98
N LYS A 59 -7.21 3.64 -1.50
CA LYS A 59 -7.48 3.80 -2.94
C LYS A 59 -6.20 3.81 -3.77
N VAL A 60 -5.11 4.37 -3.25
CA VAL A 60 -3.80 4.34 -3.92
C VAL A 60 -3.18 2.94 -3.85
N LEU A 61 -3.34 2.24 -2.72
CA LEU A 61 -2.74 0.92 -2.49
C LEU A 61 -3.42 -0.21 -3.26
N ARG A 62 -4.76 -0.17 -3.41
CA ARG A 62 -5.54 -1.21 -4.11
C ARG A 62 -4.98 -1.61 -5.48
N PRO A 63 -4.74 -0.71 -6.45
CA PRO A 63 -4.22 -1.09 -7.75
C PRO A 63 -2.78 -1.62 -7.72
N VAL A 64 -2.02 -1.35 -6.64
CA VAL A 64 -0.69 -1.94 -6.43
C VAL A 64 -0.83 -3.39 -5.96
N LEU A 65 -1.76 -3.65 -5.04
CA LEU A 65 -2.04 -5.01 -4.57
C LEU A 65 -2.66 -5.87 -5.66
N GLU A 66 -3.58 -5.34 -6.47
CA GLU A 66 -4.19 -6.05 -7.59
C GLU A 66 -3.13 -6.47 -8.63
N ARG A 67 -2.23 -5.55 -9.00
CA ARG A 67 -1.09 -5.87 -9.89
C ARG A 67 -0.11 -6.85 -9.27
N GLY A 68 0.13 -6.74 -7.96
CA GLY A 68 0.94 -7.72 -7.22
C GLY A 68 0.31 -9.11 -7.28
N ALA A 69 -0.99 -9.21 -6.98
CA ALA A 69 -1.74 -10.45 -7.04
C ALA A 69 -1.69 -11.08 -8.44
N GLU A 70 -1.92 -10.29 -9.49
CA GLU A 70 -1.78 -10.71 -10.88
C GLU A 70 -0.36 -11.21 -11.21
N ALA A 71 0.68 -10.45 -10.81
CA ALA A 71 2.06 -10.82 -11.06
C ALA A 71 2.49 -12.12 -10.35
N PHE A 72 1.86 -12.43 -9.22
CA PHE A 72 2.06 -13.68 -8.48
C PHE A 72 1.02 -14.76 -8.78
N ASN A 73 0.13 -14.53 -9.77
CA ASN A 73 -0.94 -15.44 -10.18
C ASN A 73 -1.83 -15.91 -9.02
N VAL A 74 -2.23 -14.97 -8.16
CA VAL A 74 -3.17 -15.17 -7.04
C VAL A 74 -4.32 -14.18 -7.13
N THR A 75 -5.45 -14.54 -6.53
CA THR A 75 -6.61 -13.66 -6.37
C THR A 75 -6.47 -12.72 -5.18
N MET A 76 -7.31 -11.68 -5.10
CA MET A 76 -7.36 -10.79 -3.93
C MET A 76 -7.85 -11.52 -2.68
N GLU A 77 -8.72 -12.51 -2.85
CA GLU A 77 -9.21 -13.39 -1.78
C GLU A 77 -8.09 -14.28 -1.23
N GLU A 78 -7.29 -14.90 -2.10
CA GLU A 78 -6.11 -15.67 -1.69
C GLU A 78 -5.06 -14.78 -1.04
N LEU A 79 -4.83 -13.58 -1.61
CA LEU A 79 -3.94 -12.59 -1.01
C LEU A 79 -4.42 -12.24 0.39
N ARG A 80 -5.71 -11.96 0.57
CA ARG A 80 -6.32 -11.72 1.88
C ARG A 80 -5.99 -12.87 2.82
N GLU A 81 -6.27 -14.12 2.46
CA GLU A 81 -6.02 -15.28 3.33
C GLU A 81 -4.53 -15.43 3.69
N LYS A 82 -3.60 -15.24 2.74
CA LYS A 82 -2.16 -15.27 3.00
C LYS A 82 -1.73 -14.19 3.99
N PHE A 83 -2.35 -13.02 3.91
CA PHE A 83 -2.12 -11.90 4.81
C PHE A 83 -3.03 -11.91 6.03
N ARG A 84 -3.64 -13.03 6.43
CA ARG A 84 -4.52 -13.11 7.60
C ARG A 84 -3.80 -12.88 8.92
N ASP A 85 -2.57 -13.35 9.05
CA ASP A 85 -1.72 -12.99 10.18
C ASP A 85 -1.27 -11.52 10.05
N SER A 86 -1.50 -10.75 11.12
CA SER A 86 -1.08 -9.36 11.20
C SER A 86 0.44 -9.18 11.04
N TYR A 87 1.24 -10.21 11.36
CA TYR A 87 2.69 -10.21 11.17
C TYR A 87 3.07 -10.02 9.69
N TRP A 88 2.40 -10.72 8.77
CA TRP A 88 2.64 -10.58 7.33
C TRP A 88 2.28 -9.18 6.83
N ARG A 89 1.19 -8.60 7.35
CA ARG A 89 0.77 -7.24 7.01
C ARG A 89 1.76 -6.19 7.50
N LYS A 90 2.28 -6.35 8.72
CA LYS A 90 3.34 -5.49 9.26
C LYS A 90 4.63 -5.63 8.47
N GLY A 91 5.02 -6.85 8.12
CA GLY A 91 6.19 -7.12 7.28
C GLY A 91 6.13 -6.34 5.98
N LEU A 92 5.01 -6.40 5.25
CA LEU A 92 4.83 -5.68 4.00
C LEU A 92 4.84 -4.15 4.17
N ALA A 93 4.39 -3.63 5.31
CA ALA A 93 4.35 -2.20 5.57
C ALA A 93 5.66 -1.61 6.12
N SER A 94 6.63 -2.45 6.50
CA SER A 94 7.86 -2.06 7.19
C SER A 94 9.13 -2.22 6.34
N VAL A 95 8.98 -2.60 5.07
CA VAL A 95 10.07 -2.78 4.10
C VAL A 95 10.37 -1.52 3.29
#